data_AF-A0A957VHT9-F1
#
_entry.id   AF-A0A957VHT9-F1
#
_cell.length_a   1.000
_cell.length_b   1.000
_cell.length_c   1.000
_cell.angle_alpha   90.00
_cell.angle_beta   90.00
_cell.angle_gamma   90.00
#
_symmetry.space_group_name_H-M   'P 1'
#
loop_
_entity.id
_entity.type
_entity.pdbx_description
1 polymer ?
#
loop_
_entity_poly.entity_id
_entity_poly.type
_entity_poly.pdbx_seq_one_letter_code
_entity_poly.pdbx_strand_id
1 'polypeptide(L)'
;MAYATIPGVNTVVALLLSPIGPALILGVGALVELILGRWLRRPGWLTGLALFFVGLAGILLLGLRSQPVVPVFSRPWQPLLQNGANLLWVGDGWNWYISGLVLLLGGLGILLELNTDRSQRTRRGNLRIHVSLAVHLGIL
;
A
#
# COMPACT_ATOMS: atom_id res chain seq x y z
N MET A 1 14.43 -29.20 21.86
CA MET A 1 14.94 -28.74 20.56
C MET A 1 14.67 -27.24 20.46
N ALA A 2 15.71 -26.42 20.61
CA ALA A 2 15.60 -24.96 20.55
C ALA A 2 15.85 -24.51 19.11
N TYR A 3 14.81 -24.03 18.42
CA TYR A 3 14.96 -23.43 17.11
C TYR A 3 15.64 -22.06 17.29
N ALA A 4 16.83 -21.90 16.73
CA ALA A 4 17.51 -20.61 16.67
C ALA A 4 16.65 -19.64 15.84
N THR A 5 15.80 -18.86 16.49
CA THR A 5 15.00 -17.84 15.83
C THR A 5 15.90 -16.67 15.47
N ILE A 6 16.08 -16.43 14.17
CA ILE A 6 16.77 -15.26 13.64
C ILE A 6 16.07 -14.02 14.23
N PRO A 7 16.75 -13.16 15.01
CA PRO A 7 16.11 -12.09 15.77
C PRO A 7 15.32 -11.09 14.89
N GLY A 8 15.67 -10.97 13.61
CA GLY A 8 14.94 -10.13 12.65
C GLY A 8 13.61 -10.71 12.14
N VAL A 9 13.45 -12.04 12.08
CA VAL A 9 12.21 -12.65 11.57
C VAL A 9 11.08 -12.43 12.57
N ASN A 10 11.36 -12.59 13.86
CA ASN A 10 10.37 -12.38 14.91
C ASN A 10 9.92 -10.91 14.99
N THR A 11 10.81 -9.95 14.72
CA THR A 11 10.44 -8.52 14.76
C THR A 11 9.57 -8.12 13.57
N VAL A 12 9.86 -8.61 12.37
CA VAL A 12 9.02 -8.37 11.18
C VAL A 12 7.65 -9.01 11.36
N VAL A 13 7.59 -10.26 11.82
CA VAL A 13 6.32 -10.95 12.09
C VAL A 13 5.52 -10.22 13.18
N ALA A 14 6.17 -9.76 14.25
CA ALA A 14 5.52 -8.97 15.29
C ALA A 14 4.97 -7.62 14.76
N LEU A 15 5.68 -6.96 13.85
CA LEU A 15 5.21 -5.74 13.20
C LEU A 15 4.03 -5.99 12.26
N LEU A 16 4.04 -7.10 11.52
CA LEU A 16 2.94 -7.48 10.64
C LEU A 16 1.68 -7.89 11.41
N LEU A 17 1.85 -8.50 12.58
CA LEU A 17 0.78 -8.82 13.53
C LEU A 17 0.44 -7.65 14.46
N SER A 18 1.02 -6.48 14.23
CA SER A 18 0.64 -5.26 14.93
C SER A 18 -0.50 -4.55 14.19
N PRO A 19 -1.24 -3.66 14.87
CA PRO A 19 -2.27 -2.83 14.23
C PRO A 19 -1.79 -2.00 13.03
N ILE A 20 -0.49 -1.75 12.92
CA ILE A 20 0.12 -0.96 11.84
C ILE A 20 0.48 -1.85 10.63
N GLY A 21 0.51 -3.18 10.82
CA GLY A 21 0.85 -4.16 9.79
C GLY A 21 0.10 -3.99 8.46
N PRO A 22 -1.25 -3.86 8.46
CA PRO A 22 -2.01 -3.63 7.23
C PRO A 22 -1.58 -2.37 6.47
N ALA A 23 -1.33 -1.26 7.19
CA ALA A 23 -0.88 -0.02 6.58
C ALA A 23 0.53 -0.14 6.00
N LEU A 24 1.43 -0.86 6.67
CA LEU A 24 2.78 -1.14 6.16
C LEU A 24 2.73 -1.94 4.85
N ILE A 25 1.84 -2.94 4.77
CA ILE A 25 1.68 -3.74 3.55
C ILE A 25 1.17 -2.92 2.39
N LEU A 26 0.20 -2.03 2.62
CA LEU A 26 -0.26 -1.12 1.58
C LEU A 26 0.86 -0.18 1.13
N GLY A 27 1.66 0.36 2.06
CA GLY A 27 2.81 1.20 1.72
C GLY A 27 3.86 0.46 0.90
N VAL A 28 4.17 -0.79 1.26
CA VAL A 28 5.08 -1.65 0.48
C VAL A 28 4.48 -1.97 -0.89
N GLY A 29 3.19 -2.29 -0.96
CA GLY A 29 2.49 -2.55 -2.23
C GLY A 29 2.57 -1.37 -3.18
N ALA A 30 2.27 -0.16 -2.68
CA ALA A 30 2.38 1.07 -3.45
C ALA A 30 3.82 1.30 -3.96
N LEU A 31 4.84 1.10 -3.10
CA LEU A 31 6.23 1.26 -3.49
C LEU A 31 6.65 0.25 -4.57
N VAL A 32 6.25 -1.01 -4.40
CA VAL A 32 6.51 -2.10 -5.33
C VAL A 32 5.86 -1.81 -6.68
N GLU A 33 4.63 -1.30 -6.69
CA GLU A 33 3.95 -0.86 -7.92
C GLU A 33 4.61 0.33 -8.58
N LEU A 34 5.13 1.31 -7.83
CA LEU A 34 5.88 2.42 -8.41
C LEU A 34 7.16 1.93 -9.12
N ILE A 35 7.86 0.97 -8.52
CA ILE A 35 9.09 0.42 -9.09
C ILE A 35 8.78 -0.48 -10.28
N LEU A 36 7.85 -1.43 -10.12
CA LEU A 36 7.47 -2.36 -11.18
C LEU A 36 6.69 -1.68 -12.29
N GLY A 37 5.86 -0.68 -12.01
CA GLY A 37 5.13 0.08 -13.02
C GLY A 37 6.05 0.87 -13.96
N ARG A 38 7.25 1.25 -13.48
CA ARG A 38 8.31 1.81 -14.34
C ARG A 38 8.89 0.76 -15.30
N TRP A 39 8.95 -0.50 -14.88
CA TRP A 39 9.60 -1.59 -15.62
C TRP A 39 8.62 -2.43 -16.46
N LEU A 40 7.58 -2.98 -15.84
CA LEU A 40 6.52 -3.72 -16.48
C LEU A 40 5.46 -2.77 -17.07
N ARG A 41 5.40 -2.75 -18.40
CA ARG A 41 4.41 -1.98 -19.17
C ARG A 41 3.07 -2.71 -19.36
N ARG A 42 2.78 -3.76 -18.58
CA ARG A 42 1.55 -4.57 -18.71
C ARG A 42 0.52 -4.21 -17.63
N PRO A 43 -0.55 -3.48 -17.98
CA PRO A 43 -1.46 -2.90 -17.00
C PRO A 43 -2.22 -3.93 -16.18
N GLY A 44 -2.61 -5.07 -16.77
CA GLY A 44 -3.37 -6.11 -16.05
C GLY A 44 -2.60 -6.75 -14.89
N TRP A 45 -1.27 -6.87 -15.01
CA TRP A 45 -0.43 -7.41 -13.94
C TRP A 45 -0.29 -6.44 -12.79
N LEU A 46 -0.17 -5.13 -13.07
CA LEU A 46 -0.09 -4.09 -12.03
C LEU A 46 -1.40 -3.99 -11.24
N THR A 47 -2.55 -4.03 -11.92
CA THR A 47 -3.84 -4.04 -11.22
C THR A 47 -4.03 -5.30 -10.38
N GLY A 48 -3.63 -6.47 -10.89
CA GLY A 48 -3.67 -7.71 -10.12
C GLY A 48 -2.77 -7.64 -8.88
N LEU A 49 -1.58 -7.05 -9.02
CA LEU A 49 -0.64 -6.86 -7.91
C LEU A 49 -1.21 -5.90 -6.85
N ALA A 50 -1.83 -4.80 -7.27
CA ALA A 50 -2.51 -3.86 -6.37
C ALA A 50 -3.62 -4.54 -5.57
N LEU A 51 -4.50 -5.27 -6.27
CA LEU A 51 -5.57 -6.02 -5.62
C LEU A 51 -5.02 -7.09 -4.67
N PHE A 52 -3.89 -7.71 -5.00
CA PHE A 52 -3.22 -8.65 -4.11
C PHE A 52 -2.76 -7.97 -2.81
N PHE A 53 -2.08 -6.82 -2.87
CA PHE A 53 -1.64 -6.10 -1.67
C PHE A 53 -2.80 -5.56 -0.85
N VAL A 54 -3.84 -5.02 -1.50
CA VAL A 54 -5.06 -4.56 -0.82
C VAL A 54 -5.79 -5.71 -0.14
N GLY A 55 -5.92 -6.84 -0.84
CA GLY A 55 -6.51 -8.05 -0.30
C GLY A 55 -5.72 -8.60 0.89
N LEU A 56 -4.39 -8.66 0.78
CA LEU A 56 -3.50 -9.10 1.86
C LEU A 56 -3.63 -8.21 3.10
N ALA A 57 -3.63 -6.88 2.91
CA ALA A 57 -3.85 -5.93 3.99
C ALA A 57 -5.23 -6.12 4.64
N GLY A 58 -6.26 -6.40 3.84
CA GLY A 58 -7.63 -6.66 4.32
C GLY A 58 -7.71 -7.93 5.15
N ILE A 59 -7.09 -9.02 4.67
CA ILE A 59 -7.01 -10.29 5.39
C ILE A 59 -6.28 -10.11 6.73
N LEU A 60 -5.18 -9.37 6.76
CA LEU A 60 -4.46 -9.12 8.01
C LEU A 60 -5.25 -8.26 8.97
N LEU A 61 -5.91 -7.21 8.48
CA LEU A 61 -6.77 -6.38 9.30
C LEU A 61 -7.90 -7.23 9.93
N LEU A 62 -8.59 -8.06 9.14
CA LEU A 62 -9.61 -8.99 9.64
C LEU A 62 -9.04 -10.03 10.61
N GLY A 63 -7.85 -10.57 10.32
CA GLY A 63 -7.16 -11.52 11.19
C GLY A 63 -6.83 -10.91 12.55
N LEU A 64 -6.44 -9.63 12.59
CA LEU A 64 -6.22 -8.88 13.83
C LEU A 64 -7.52 -8.72 14.64
N ARG A 65 -8.67 -8.58 13.96
CA ARG A 65 -9.97 -8.48 14.65
C ARG A 65 -10.41 -9.80 15.28
N SER A 66 -10.02 -10.92 14.68
CA SER A 66 -10.33 -12.25 15.20
C SER A 66 -9.44 -12.68 16.36
N GLN A 67 -8.44 -11.88 16.75
CA GLN A 67 -7.61 -12.21 17.90
C GLN A 67 -8.39 -12.04 19.21
N PRO A 68 -8.21 -12.95 20.18
CA PRO A 68 -8.89 -12.88 21.48
C PRO A 68 -8.37 -11.71 22.35
N VAL A 69 -7.20 -11.18 22.04
CA VAL A 69 -6.57 -10.06 22.73
C VAL A 69 -6.52 -8.87 21.77
N VAL A 70 -6.87 -7.68 22.27
CA VAL A 70 -6.80 -6.44 21.49
C VAL A 70 -5.36 -6.21 21.05
N PRO A 71 -5.08 -6.10 19.73
CA PRO A 71 -3.73 -5.88 19.25
C PRO A 71 -3.30 -4.44 19.56
N VAL A 72 -2.11 -4.29 20.15
CA VAL A 72 -1.54 -3.00 20.54
C VAL A 72 -0.12 -2.90 20.01
N PHE A 73 0.16 -1.79 19.34
CA PHE A 73 1.52 -1.38 19.03
C PHE A 73 1.95 -0.29 20.00
N SER A 74 3.08 -0.47 20.67
CA SER A 74 3.72 0.58 21.45
C SER A 74 5.20 0.66 21.14
N ARG A 75 5.71 1.88 21.00
CA ARG A 75 7.14 2.16 20.83
C ARG A 75 7.52 3.35 21.71
N PRO A 76 8.58 3.24 22.52
CA PRO A 76 9.10 4.39 23.24
C PRO A 76 9.54 5.46 22.23
N TRP A 77 9.03 6.67 22.42
CA TRP A 77 9.36 7.81 21.60
C TRP A 77 9.60 9.02 22.49
N GLN A 78 10.79 9.57 22.44
CA GLN A 78 11.14 10.75 23.24
C GLN A 78 11.07 12.00 22.36
N PRO A 79 9.97 12.76 22.36
CA PRO A 79 9.94 14.08 21.75
C PRO A 79 10.97 14.99 22.44
N LEU A 80 11.59 15.88 21.66
CA LEU A 80 12.68 16.77 22.09
C LEU A 80 12.35 17.61 23.35
N LEU A 81 11.07 17.85 23.63
CA LEU A 81 10.57 18.72 24.69
C LEU A 81 9.83 17.97 25.82
N GLN A 82 9.59 16.66 25.68
CA GLN A 82 8.82 15.89 26.67
C GLN A 82 9.52 14.56 26.96
N ASN A 83 9.86 14.35 28.24
CA ASN A 83 10.45 13.10 28.69
C ASN A 83 9.38 12.02 28.83
N GLY A 84 9.66 10.83 28.26
CA GLY A 84 8.89 9.62 28.54
C GLY A 84 7.56 9.45 27.79
N ALA A 85 7.46 9.86 26.51
CA ALA A 85 6.30 9.54 25.70
C ALA A 85 6.41 8.17 25.00
N ASN A 86 5.27 7.60 24.63
CA ASN A 86 5.19 6.36 23.84
C ASN A 86 4.29 6.62 22.64
N LEU A 87 4.75 6.22 21.45
CA LEU A 87 3.87 6.04 20.30
C LEU A 87 2.99 4.83 20.58
N LEU A 88 1.68 5.04 20.65
CA LEU A 88 0.70 4.00 20.97
C LEU A 88 -0.35 3.94 19.88
N TRP A 89 -0.59 2.75 19.36
CA TRP A 89 -1.73 2.45 18.49
C TRP A 89 -2.45 1.21 19.01
N VAL A 90 -3.72 1.40 19.41
CA VAL A 90 -4.57 0.35 19.96
C VAL A 90 -5.62 -0.01 18.92
N GLY A 91 -5.73 -1.29 18.56
CA GLY A 91 -6.68 -1.79 17.55
C GLY A 91 -8.11 -1.98 18.06
N ASP A 92 -8.63 -1.09 18.90
CA ASP A 92 -9.97 -1.18 19.49
C ASP A 92 -10.84 0.06 19.21
N GLY A 93 -12.16 -0.10 19.37
CA GLY A 93 -13.15 0.97 19.25
C GLY A 93 -13.05 1.74 17.94
N TRP A 94 -12.93 3.08 18.04
CA TRP A 94 -12.85 3.98 16.89
C TRP A 94 -11.62 3.73 16.01
N ASN A 95 -10.48 3.34 16.59
CA ASN A 95 -9.24 3.13 15.86
C ASN A 95 -9.35 1.99 14.85
N TRP A 96 -10.23 1.01 15.11
CA TRP A 96 -10.54 -0.05 14.16
C TRP A 96 -11.16 0.51 12.87
N TYR A 97 -12.16 1.40 12.99
CA TYR A 97 -12.78 2.04 11.84
C TYR A 97 -11.80 2.94 11.10
N ILE A 98 -10.94 3.67 11.82
CA ILE A 98 -9.85 4.46 11.22
C ILE A 98 -8.91 3.55 10.42
N SER A 99 -8.56 2.38 10.94
CA SER A 99 -7.71 1.41 10.23
C SER A 99 -8.38 0.90 8.95
N GLY A 100 -9.70 0.68 9.00
CA GLY A 100 -10.50 0.36 7.81
C GLY A 100 -10.53 1.50 6.79
N LEU A 101 -10.66 2.75 7.22
CA LEU A 101 -10.60 3.92 6.34
C LEU A 101 -9.22 4.07 5.69
N VAL A 102 -8.14 3.89 6.44
CA VAL A 102 -6.77 3.90 5.90
C VAL A 102 -6.63 2.81 4.84
N LEU A 103 -7.20 1.62 5.08
CA LEU A 103 -7.17 0.54 4.10
C LEU A 103 -7.94 0.88 2.83
N LEU A 104 -9.15 1.41 2.96
CA LEU A 104 -9.99 1.77 1.81
C LEU A 104 -9.39 2.92 1.01
N LEU A 105 -8.98 3.99 1.67
CA LEU A 105 -8.39 5.17 1.02
C LEU A 105 -7.03 4.85 0.41
N GLY A 106 -6.19 4.09 1.13
CA GLY A 106 -4.89 3.66 0.64
C GLY A 106 -5.03 2.74 -0.58
N GLY A 107 -5.90 1.72 -0.49
CA GLY A 107 -6.15 0.82 -1.60
C GLY A 107 -6.79 1.51 -2.82
N LEU A 108 -7.75 2.39 -2.59
CA LEU A 108 -8.37 3.18 -3.66
C LEU A 108 -7.35 4.12 -4.31
N GLY A 109 -6.49 4.77 -3.52
CA GLY A 109 -5.44 5.65 -4.04
C GLY A 109 -4.51 4.93 -5.01
N ILE A 110 -4.06 3.72 -4.64
CA ILE A 110 -3.22 2.88 -5.50
C ILE A 110 -3.94 2.54 -6.82
N LEU A 111 -5.21 2.09 -6.73
CA LEU A 111 -6.01 1.72 -7.90
C LEU A 111 -6.28 2.92 -8.84
N LEU A 112 -6.58 4.09 -8.28
CA LEU A 112 -6.86 5.31 -9.04
C LEU A 112 -5.62 5.85 -9.75
N GLU A 113 -4.46 5.79 -9.10
CA GLU A 113 -3.19 6.21 -9.70
C GLU A 113 -2.88 5.37 -10.94
N LEU A 114 -2.98 4.03 -10.82
CA LEU A 114 -2.80 3.11 -11.94
C LEU A 114 -3.75 3.39 -13.12
N ASN A 115 -4.99 3.77 -12.83
CA ASN A 115 -5.98 4.06 -13.87
C ASN A 115 -5.76 5.45 -14.51
N THR A 116 -5.28 6.43 -13.74
CA THR A 116 -4.98 7.79 -14.23
C THR A 116 -3.83 7.79 -15.22
N ASP A 117 -2.74 7.09 -14.89
CA ASP A 117 -1.59 6.90 -15.78
C ASP A 117 -2.00 6.25 -17.11
N ARG A 118 -2.98 5.33 -17.07
CA ARG A 118 -3.55 4.71 -18.27
C ARG A 118 -4.22 5.73 -19.18
N SER A 119 -5.06 6.60 -18.62
CA SER A 119 -5.80 7.61 -19.38
C SER A 119 -4.86 8.63 -20.04
N GLN A 120 -3.87 9.12 -19.28
CA GLN A 120 -2.84 10.04 -19.76
C GLN A 120 -2.04 9.45 -20.92
N ARG A 121 -1.65 8.17 -20.83
CA ARG A 121 -0.80 7.51 -21.82
C ARG A 121 -1.52 7.25 -23.14
N THR A 122 -2.78 6.81 -23.10
CA THR A 122 -3.62 6.64 -24.30
C THR A 122 -3.83 7.98 -25.02
N ARG A 123 -4.09 9.05 -24.25
CA ARG A 123 -4.28 10.40 -24.80
C ARG A 123 -3.02 10.92 -25.49
N ARG A 124 -1.84 10.69 -24.90
CA ARG A 124 -0.53 11.09 -25.48
C ARG A 124 -0.19 10.29 -26.75
N GLY A 125 -0.58 9.02 -26.82
CA GLY A 125 -0.46 8.18 -28.01
C GLY A 125 -1.35 8.66 -29.16
N ASN A 126 -2.63 8.91 -28.90
CA ASN A 126 -3.56 9.40 -29.93
C ASN A 126 -3.16 10.77 -30.47
N LEU A 127 -2.66 11.68 -29.63
CA LEU A 127 -2.19 13.00 -30.10
C LEU A 127 -1.06 12.87 -31.13
N ARG A 128 -0.13 11.94 -30.93
CA ARG A 128 0.98 11.69 -31.87
C ARG A 128 0.49 11.13 -33.20
N ILE A 129 -0.52 10.25 -33.15
CA ILE A 129 -1.13 9.68 -34.36
C ILE A 129 -1.86 10.77 -35.16
N HIS A 130 -2.61 11.65 -34.50
CA HIS A 130 -3.28 12.77 -35.18
C HIS A 130 -2.30 13.80 -35.75
N VAL A 131 -1.21 14.12 -35.04
CA VAL A 131 -0.15 14.99 -35.57
C VAL A 131 0.51 14.34 -36.79
N SER A 132 0.81 13.04 -36.73
CA SER A 132 1.35 12.29 -37.87
C SER A 132 0.39 12.29 -39.06
N LEU A 133 -0.92 12.12 -38.83
CA LEU A 133 -1.93 12.16 -39.88
C LEU A 133 -2.08 13.56 -40.49
N ALA A 134 -2.06 14.61 -39.65
CA ALA A 134 -2.15 15.99 -40.11
C ALA A 134 -0.94 16.40 -40.95
N VAL A 135 0.26 15.93 -40.60
CA VAL A 135 1.47 16.13 -41.40
C VAL A 135 1.36 15.41 -42.76
N HIS A 136 0.80 14.20 -42.81
CA HIS A 136 0.56 13.51 -44.09
C HIS A 136 -0.54 14.15 -44.95
N LEU A 137 -1.57 14.72 -44.33
CA LEU A 137 -2.64 15.44 -45.03
C LEU A 137 -2.22 16.84 -45.53
N GLY A 138 -1.21 17.47 -44.92
CA GLY A 138 -0.71 18.78 -45.34
C GLY A 138 0.35 18.76 -46.45
N ILE A 139 0.76 17.58 -46.92
CA ILE A 139 1.78 17.38 -47.97
C ILE A 139 1.14 17.07 -49.34
N LEU A 140 -0.20 17.00 -49.41
CA LEU A 140 -0.97 16.77 -50.63
C LEU A 140 -1.78 18.02 -51.00
#